data_AF-A0A5C0VDT6-F1
#
_entry.id   AF-A0A5C0VDT6-F1
#
_cell.length_a   1.000
_cell.length_b   1.000
_cell.length_c   1.000
_cell.angle_alpha   90.00
_cell.angle_beta   90.00
_cell.angle_gamma   90.00
#
_symmetry.space_group_name_H-M   'P 1'
#
loop_
_entity.id
_entity.type
_entity.pdbx_description
1 polymer ?
#
loop_
_entity_poly.entity_id
_entity_poly.type
_entity_poly.pdbx_seq_one_letter_code
_entity_poly.pdbx_strand_id
1 'polypeptide(L)'
;MDAEELAFLQNWEVKRKKWSWGKVFFNTVIYVVLPIVITVDFINFFIIADTNFGFFSWEHLWEFMKTFFVFSLIIGSSFGVFYWYSNELKFQRLTQKQEKEKKNTH
;
A
#
# COMPACT_ATOMS: atom_id res chain seq x y z
N MET A 1 -5.15 -28.20 -10.08
CA MET A 1 -4.76 -26.97 -9.35
C MET A 1 -3.61 -27.26 -8.39
N ASP A 2 -2.61 -26.38 -8.31
CA ASP A 2 -1.41 -26.61 -7.49
C ASP A 2 -1.65 -26.26 -6.01
N ALA A 3 -0.83 -26.80 -5.10
CA ALA A 3 -0.99 -26.57 -3.66
C ALA A 3 -0.89 -25.08 -3.28
N GLU A 4 -0.03 -24.32 -3.96
CA GLU A 4 0.12 -22.87 -3.75
C GLU A 4 -1.12 -22.07 -4.19
N GLU A 5 -1.76 -22.47 -5.29
CA GLU A 5 -2.97 -21.82 -5.79
C GLU A 5 -4.16 -22.06 -4.83
N LEU A 6 -4.28 -23.28 -4.28
CA LEU A 6 -5.24 -23.62 -3.24
C LEU A 6 -5.02 -22.80 -1.96
N ALA A 7 -3.76 -22.72 -1.49
CA ALA A 7 -3.40 -21.94 -0.32
C ALA A 7 -3.71 -20.45 -0.51
N PHE A 8 -3.43 -19.91 -1.71
CA PHE A 8 -3.80 -18.55 -2.05
C PHE A 8 -5.32 -18.32 -1.99
N LEU A 9 -6.13 -19.19 -2.61
CA LEU A 9 -7.59 -19.06 -2.60
C LEU A 9 -8.14 -19.00 -1.18
N GLN A 10 -7.75 -19.97 -0.33
CA GLN A 10 -8.19 -20.02 1.07
C GLN A 10 -7.74 -18.79 1.87
N ASN A 11 -6.47 -18.39 1.71
CA ASN A 11 -5.92 -17.25 2.44
C ASN A 11 -6.59 -15.94 2.01
N TRP A 12 -6.71 -15.72 0.70
CA TRP A 12 -7.33 -14.51 0.17
C TRP A 12 -8.80 -14.44 0.55
N GLU A 13 -9.54 -15.56 0.54
CA GLU A 13 -10.94 -15.59 0.94
C GLU A 13 -11.16 -15.12 2.39
N VAL A 14 -10.27 -15.51 3.30
CA VAL A 14 -10.32 -15.04 4.70
C VAL A 14 -9.91 -13.57 4.79
N LYS A 15 -8.83 -13.17 4.10
CA LYS A 15 -8.33 -11.79 4.13
C LYS A 15 -9.33 -10.79 3.55
N ARG A 16 -10.01 -11.12 2.45
CA ARG A 16 -11.01 -10.24 1.82
C ARG A 16 -12.18 -9.93 2.76
N LYS A 17 -12.64 -10.93 3.52
CA LYS A 17 -13.74 -10.77 4.49
C LYS A 17 -13.34 -9.88 5.67
N LYS A 18 -12.05 -9.82 5.98
CA LYS A 18 -11.48 -9.02 7.09
C LYS A 18 -10.78 -7.74 6.62
N TRP A 19 -11.00 -7.34 5.36
CA TRP A 19 -10.32 -6.19 4.79
C TRP A 19 -10.80 -4.89 5.43
N SER A 20 -9.84 -4.05 5.79
CA SER A 20 -10.10 -2.71 6.32
C SER A 20 -9.23 -1.71 5.58
N TRP A 21 -9.87 -0.87 4.76
CA TRP A 21 -9.22 0.20 4.01
C TRP A 21 -8.47 1.17 4.93
N GLY A 22 -9.08 1.54 6.06
CA GLY A 22 -8.44 2.37 7.07
C GLY A 22 -7.16 1.74 7.59
N LYS A 23 -7.20 0.46 8.02
CA LYS A 23 -6.00 -0.23 8.54
C LYS A 23 -4.88 -0.30 7.50
N VAL A 24 -5.21 -0.61 6.25
CA VAL A 24 -4.23 -0.69 5.16
C VAL A 24 -3.63 0.67 4.87
N PHE A 25 -4.47 1.71 4.81
CA PHE A 25 -4.02 3.10 4.63
C PHE A 25 -3.08 3.52 5.75
N PHE A 26 -3.49 3.40 7.02
CA PHE A 26 -2.68 3.79 8.18
C PHE A 26 -1.34 3.03 8.23
N ASN A 27 -1.35 1.72 7.99
CA ASN A 27 -0.12 0.95 7.95
C ASN A 27 0.79 1.41 6.80
N THR A 28 0.24 1.70 5.62
CA THR A 28 1.03 2.21 4.49
C THR A 28 1.62 3.58 4.82
N VAL A 29 0.86 4.45 5.47
CA VAL A 29 1.35 5.76 5.90
C VAL A 29 2.52 5.61 6.87
N ILE A 30 2.38 4.77 7.89
CA ILE A 30 3.41 4.61 8.94
C ILE A 30 4.67 3.93 8.40
N TYR A 31 4.52 2.83 7.66
CA TYR A 31 5.66 1.98 7.28
C TYR A 31 6.28 2.34 5.93
N VAL A 32 5.62 3.16 5.12
CA VAL A 32 6.11 3.52 3.77
C VAL A 32 6.20 5.02 3.62
N VAL A 33 5.08 5.73 3.79
CA VAL A 33 5.03 7.18 3.50
C VAL A 33 5.89 7.97 4.46
N LEU A 34 5.79 7.71 5.76
CA LEU A 34 6.53 8.45 6.78
C LEU A 34 8.05 8.31 6.56
N PRO A 35 8.64 7.09 6.40
CA PRO A 35 10.05 6.94 6.05
C PRO A 35 10.45 7.68 4.77
N ILE A 36 9.62 7.64 3.72
CA ILE A 36 9.90 8.32 2.45
C ILE A 36 9.96 9.84 2.67
N VAL A 37 8.95 10.40 3.33
CA VAL A 37 8.84 11.85 3.53
C VAL A 37 9.96 12.35 4.44
N ILE A 38 10.31 11.62 5.50
CA ILE A 38 11.47 11.91 6.34
C ILE A 38 12.77 11.89 5.51
N THR A 39 12.92 10.91 4.62
CA THR A 39 14.12 10.80 3.76
C THR A 39 14.21 11.97 2.78
N VAL A 40 13.10 12.34 2.15
CA VAL A 40 13.00 13.50 1.26
C VAL A 40 13.35 14.78 2.03
N ASP A 41 12.81 14.95 3.23
CA ASP A 41 13.07 16.10 4.08
C ASP A 41 14.56 16.23 4.43
N PHE A 42 15.19 15.11 4.83
CA PHE A 42 16.63 15.08 5.10
C PHE A 42 17.49 15.35 3.86
N ILE A 43 17.12 14.81 2.70
CA ILE A 43 17.84 15.08 1.44
C ILE A 43 17.74 16.57 1.10
N ASN A 44 16.56 17.15 1.17
CA ASN A 44 16.36 18.56 0.86
C ASN A 44 17.17 19.45 1.81
N PHE A 45 17.16 19.15 3.11
CA PHE A 45 17.88 19.95 4.10
C PHE A 45 19.40 19.80 3.99
N PHE A 46 19.93 18.56 3.96
CA PHE A 46 21.38 18.31 4.06
C PHE A 46 22.11 18.33 2.73
N ILE A 47 21.45 17.99 1.62
CA ILE A 47 22.12 17.81 0.31
C ILE A 47 21.88 19.02 -0.58
N ILE A 48 20.64 19.54 -0.63
CA ILE A 48 20.30 20.67 -1.50
C ILE A 48 20.70 22.02 -0.87
N ALA A 49 21.07 22.02 0.41
CA ALA A 49 21.52 23.20 1.15
C ALA A 49 20.53 24.36 1.02
N ASP A 50 19.23 24.07 1.13
CA ASP A 50 18.21 25.10 1.23
C ASP A 50 18.28 25.73 2.64
N THR A 51 19.27 26.59 2.83
CA THR A 51 19.53 27.28 4.11
C THR A 51 18.60 28.47 4.33
N ASN A 52 17.60 28.67 3.46
CA ASN A 52 16.65 29.78 3.58
C ASN A 52 15.72 29.60 4.79
N PHE A 53 15.51 28.35 5.24
CA PHE A 53 14.68 28.02 6.39
C PHE A 53 15.53 27.33 7.47
N GLY A 54 15.38 27.76 8.72
CA GLY A 54 15.95 27.02 9.85
C GLY A 54 15.27 25.65 9.96
N PHE A 55 16.03 24.58 10.12
CA PHE A 55 15.51 23.21 10.30
C PHE A 55 14.46 23.12 11.42
N PHE A 56 14.68 23.86 12.50
CA PHE A 56 13.74 24.02 13.60
C PHE A 56 12.92 25.30 13.42
N SER A 57 12.14 25.38 12.35
CA SER A 57 11.19 26.47 12.11
C SER A 57 9.77 25.94 11.93
N TRP A 58 8.80 26.80 12.25
CA TRP A 58 7.39 26.49 12.03
C TRP A 58 7.03 26.35 10.54
N GLU A 59 7.74 27.10 9.68
CA GLU A 59 7.60 27.05 8.23
C GLU A 59 8.06 25.68 7.69
N HIS A 60 9.22 25.19 8.14
CA HIS A 60 9.71 23.84 7.78
C HIS A 60 8.73 22.75 8.22
N LEU A 61 8.23 22.82 9.45
CA LEU A 61 7.22 21.88 9.95
C LEU A 61 5.94 21.90 9.09
N TRP A 62 5.51 23.09 8.65
CA TRP A 62 4.34 23.23 7.80
C TRP A 62 4.55 22.62 6.40
N GLU A 63 5.72 22.79 5.81
CA GLU A 63 6.08 22.16 4.53
C GLU A 63 6.19 20.65 4.63
N PHE A 64 6.81 20.16 5.70
CA PHE A 64 6.85 18.74 6.01
C PHE A 64 5.43 18.17 6.13
N MET A 65 4.55 18.82 6.89
CA MET A 65 3.16 18.36 7.08
C MET A 65 2.36 18.35 5.78
N LYS A 66 2.51 19.38 4.93
CA LYS A 66 1.89 19.43 3.59
C LYS A 66 2.36 18.25 2.73
N THR A 67 3.67 18.03 2.66
CA THR A 67 4.28 16.94 1.88
C THR A 67 3.81 15.58 2.40
N PHE A 68 3.85 15.39 3.71
CA PHE A 68 3.37 14.18 4.37
C PHE A 68 1.91 13.89 4.05
N PHE A 69 1.04 14.91 4.12
CA PHE A 69 -0.38 14.74 3.84
C PHE A 69 -0.65 14.36 2.37
N VAL A 70 -0.01 15.07 1.44
CA VAL A 70 -0.14 14.77 0.00
C VAL A 70 0.34 13.35 -0.33
N PHE A 71 1.52 12.97 0.17
CA PHE A 71 2.06 11.63 -0.07
C PHE A 71 1.20 10.55 0.60
N SER A 72 0.66 10.83 1.78
CA SER A 72 -0.23 9.90 2.49
C SER A 72 -1.48 9.60 1.66
N LEU A 73 -2.10 10.62 1.11
CA LEU A 73 -3.29 10.45 0.26
C LEU A 73 -2.97 9.67 -1.02
N ILE A 74 -1.89 10.03 -1.71
CA ILE A 74 -1.51 9.40 -2.99
C ILE A 74 -1.09 7.94 -2.77
N ILE A 75 -0.06 7.72 -1.95
CA ILE A 75 0.56 6.39 -1.78
C ILE A 75 -0.35 5.49 -0.95
N GLY A 76 -0.90 6.00 0.16
CA GLY A 76 -1.76 5.23 1.05
C GLY A 76 -3.02 4.71 0.34
N SER A 77 -3.65 5.54 -0.50
CA SER A 77 -4.83 5.13 -1.26
C SER A 77 -4.47 4.20 -2.41
N SER A 78 -3.43 4.54 -3.20
CA SER A 78 -3.04 3.77 -4.38
C SER A 78 -2.59 2.36 -4.02
N PHE A 79 -1.84 2.21 -2.92
CA PHE A 79 -1.36 0.91 -2.47
C PHE A 79 -2.50 -0.04 -2.13
N GLY A 80 -3.47 0.42 -1.33
CA GLY A 80 -4.62 -0.39 -0.95
C GLY A 80 -5.42 -0.85 -2.17
N VAL A 81 -5.68 0.07 -3.11
CA VAL A 81 -6.46 -0.22 -4.32
C VAL A 81 -5.73 -1.24 -5.19
N PHE A 82 -4.44 -1.00 -5.46
CA PHE A 82 -3.62 -1.90 -6.26
C PHE A 82 -3.54 -3.29 -5.64
N TYR A 83 -3.25 -3.38 -4.33
CA TYR A 83 -3.13 -4.64 -3.62
C TYR A 83 -4.44 -5.42 -3.64
N TRP A 84 -5.56 -4.75 -3.36
CA TRP A 84 -6.87 -5.39 -3.40
C TRP A 84 -7.20 -5.93 -4.79
N TYR A 85 -7.10 -5.07 -5.80
CA TYR A 85 -7.50 -5.39 -7.16
C TYR A 85 -6.67 -6.52 -7.77
N SER A 86 -5.35 -6.46 -7.61
CA SER A 86 -4.44 -7.50 -8.13
C SER A 86 -4.72 -8.88 -7.54
N ASN A 87 -4.96 -8.96 -6.22
CA ASN A 87 -5.30 -10.21 -5.55
C ASN A 87 -6.71 -10.70 -5.91
N GLU A 88 -7.69 -9.80 -6.04
CA GLU A 88 -9.05 -10.16 -6.43
C GLU A 88 -9.11 -10.70 -7.87
N LEU A 89 -8.37 -10.11 -8.79
CA LEU A 89 -8.23 -10.64 -10.15
C LEU A 89 -7.63 -12.05 -10.15
N LYS A 90 -6.57 -12.26 -9.35
CA LYS A 90 -5.96 -13.59 -9.22
C LYS A 90 -6.96 -14.60 -8.63
N PHE A 91 -7.73 -14.20 -7.63
CA PHE A 91 -8.75 -15.04 -7.02
C PHE A 91 -9.82 -15.47 -8.03
N GLN A 92 -10.38 -14.53 -8.78
CA GLN A 92 -11.41 -14.84 -9.79
C GLN A 92 -10.91 -15.82 -10.87
N ARG A 93 -9.66 -15.63 -11.35
CA ARG A 93 -9.05 -16.53 -12.34
C ARG A 93 -8.89 -17.95 -11.80
N LEU A 94 -8.41 -18.08 -10.55
CA LEU A 94 -8.19 -19.38 -9.93
C LEU A 94 -9.51 -20.09 -9.57
N THR A 95 -10.52 -19.36 -9.13
CA THR A 95 -11.86 -19.93 -8.89
C THR A 95 -12.48 -20.49 -10.17
N GLN A 96 -12.39 -19.75 -11.29
CA GLN A 96 -12.86 -20.26 -12.59
C GLN A 96 -12.08 -21.49 -13.07
N LYS A 97 -10.76 -21.52 -12.84
CA LYS A 97 -9.92 -22.70 -13.13
C LYS A 97 -10.40 -23.91 -12.32
N GLN A 98 -10.65 -23.75 -11.03
CA GLN A 98 -11.14 -24.81 -10.16
C GLN A 98 -12.51 -25.34 -10.59
N GLU A 99 -13.43 -24.46 -10.97
CA GLU A 99 -14.76 -24.87 -11.46
C GLU A 99 -14.67 -25.69 -12.76
N LYS A 100 -13.79 -25.28 -13.69
CA LYS A 100 -13.57 -26.03 -14.94
C LYS A 100 -12.96 -27.41 -14.68
N GLU A 101 -11.97 -27.50 -13.79
CA GLU A 101 -11.35 -28.78 -13.41
C GLU A 101 -12.39 -29.74 -12.80
N LYS A 102 -13.28 -29.23 -11.92
CA LYS A 102 -14.38 -30.02 -11.33
C LYS A 102 -15.41 -30.49 -12.36
N LYS A 103 -15.75 -29.68 -13.36
CA LYS A 103 -16.69 -30.06 -14.43
C LYS A 103 -16.11 -31.11 -15.38
N ASN A 104 -14.79 -31.16 -15.55
CA ASN A 104 -14.13 -32.13 -16.43
C ASN A 104 -13.85 -33.48 -15.74
N THR A 105 -14.01 -33.56 -14.42
CA THR A 105 -13.79 -34.77 -13.62
C THR A 105 -15.09 -35.47 -13.17
N HIS A 106 -16.24 -34.89 -13.50
CA HIS A 106 -17.59 -35.45 -13.33
C HIS A 106 -18.23 -35.72 -14.68
#